data_AF-A0A257RTA0-F1
#
_entry.id   AF-A0A257RTA0-F1
#
_cell.length_a   1.000
_cell.length_b   1.000
_cell.length_c   1.000
_cell.angle_alpha   90.00
_cell.angle_beta   90.00
_cell.angle_gamma   90.00
#
_symmetry.space_group_name_H-M   'P 1'
#
loop_
_entity.id
_entity.type
_entity.pdbx_description
1 polymer ?
#
loop_
_entity_poly.entity_id
_entity_poly.type
_entity_poly.pdbx_seq_one_letter_code
_entity_poly.pdbx_strand_id
1 'polypeptide(L)'
;MELTQVRYFVALTRLLNFTRAAEACNVSQPALTRAIPRLEDELGGPLVYRERNLTQLTELGRAMLPHLDAMLEAADNAAALAEARRQQPVASLKIGLGHGVGAAAIAGAVREVAALMPDLMVRFEEAAAAMLVESMLSDMLDCAVLPADCALPERFNHWKLYDDGAVVVMPPQHRLANAESITASDLDGEVLLHGER
;
A
#
# COMPACT_ATOMS: atom_id res chain seq x y z
N MET A 1 -7.67 27.28 -4.47
CA MET A 1 -8.86 26.48 -4.84
C MET A 1 -9.13 25.47 -3.78
N GLU A 2 -10.28 25.60 -3.12
CA GLU A 2 -10.70 24.76 -2.01
C GLU A 2 -11.87 23.86 -2.40
N LEU A 3 -11.85 22.58 -2.03
CA LEU A 3 -12.93 21.62 -2.28
C LEU A 3 -14.30 22.10 -1.79
N THR A 4 -14.31 22.92 -0.72
CA THR A 4 -15.55 23.53 -0.20
C THR A 4 -16.16 24.54 -1.18
N GLN A 5 -15.34 25.36 -1.85
CA GLN A 5 -15.81 26.30 -2.87
C GLN A 5 -16.37 25.55 -4.08
N VAL A 6 -15.68 24.48 -4.49
CA VAL A 6 -16.09 23.58 -5.58
C VAL A 6 -17.46 22.97 -5.28
N ARG A 7 -17.64 22.40 -4.09
CA ARG A 7 -18.91 21.81 -3.63
C ARG A 7 -20.06 22.82 -3.68
N TYR A 8 -19.81 24.05 -3.26
CA TYR A 8 -20.81 25.11 -3.29
C TYR A 8 -21.19 25.53 -4.71
N PHE A 9 -20.21 25.62 -5.62
CA PHE A 9 -20.48 25.91 -7.02
C PHE A 9 -21.32 24.82 -7.69
N VAL A 10 -20.96 23.55 -7.49
CA VAL A 10 -21.71 22.39 -8.00
C VAL A 10 -23.14 22.36 -7.43
N ALA A 11 -23.33 22.65 -6.14
CA ALA A 11 -24.68 22.75 -5.58
C ALA A 11 -25.48 23.91 -6.21
N LEU A 12 -24.82 25.04 -6.47
CA LEU A 12 -25.42 26.19 -7.11
C LEU A 12 -25.82 25.92 -8.56
N THR A 13 -25.05 25.14 -9.32
CA THR A 13 -25.38 24.80 -10.73
C THR A 13 -26.65 23.95 -10.83
N ARG A 14 -26.90 23.08 -9.83
CA ARG A 14 -28.09 22.22 -9.77
C ARG A 14 -29.36 22.97 -9.41
N LEU A 15 -29.25 23.99 -8.55
CA LEU A 15 -30.42 24.66 -7.96
C LEU A 15 -30.67 26.06 -8.52
N LEU A 16 -29.66 26.67 -9.16
CA LEU A 16 -29.67 28.03 -9.71
C LEU A 16 -30.23 29.06 -8.72
N ASN A 17 -30.00 28.84 -7.44
CA ASN A 17 -30.49 29.68 -6.35
C ASN A 17 -29.53 29.59 -5.17
N PHE A 18 -28.95 30.72 -4.78
CA PHE A 18 -27.94 30.79 -3.71
C PHE A 18 -28.47 30.36 -2.34
N THR A 19 -29.72 30.68 -2.03
CA THR A 19 -30.35 30.30 -0.76
C THR A 19 -30.55 28.80 -0.71
N ARG A 20 -31.16 28.21 -1.75
CA ARG A 20 -31.38 26.75 -1.82
C ARG A 20 -30.07 25.97 -1.90
N ALA A 21 -29.06 26.50 -2.59
CA ALA A 21 -27.73 25.88 -2.64
C ALA A 21 -27.02 25.90 -1.28
N ALA A 22 -27.18 26.99 -0.52
CA ALA A 22 -26.62 27.09 0.82
C ALA A 22 -27.32 26.12 1.78
N GLU A 23 -28.66 26.03 1.70
CA GLU A 23 -29.46 25.04 2.43
C GLU A 23 -29.02 23.61 2.09
N ALA A 24 -28.88 23.27 0.81
CA ALA A 24 -28.43 21.95 0.37
C ALA A 24 -27.01 21.60 0.85
N CYS A 25 -26.16 22.62 1.06
CA CYS A 25 -24.81 22.46 1.60
C CYS A 25 -24.75 22.57 3.14
N ASN A 26 -25.89 22.74 3.83
CA ASN A 26 -25.98 22.98 5.27
C ASN A 26 -25.13 24.18 5.75
N VAL A 27 -25.15 25.29 5.02
CA VAL A 27 -24.42 26.51 5.35
C VAL A 27 -25.27 27.76 5.21
N SER A 28 -24.80 28.87 5.77
CA SER A 28 -25.46 30.15 5.61
C SER A 28 -25.27 30.69 4.18
N GLN A 29 -26.31 31.34 3.62
CA GLN A 29 -26.23 31.97 2.31
C GLN A 29 -25.06 32.97 2.15
N PRO A 30 -24.68 33.78 3.17
CA PRO A 30 -23.50 34.63 3.07
C PRO A 30 -22.18 33.85 2.91
N ALA A 31 -22.07 32.65 3.49
CA ALA A 31 -20.89 31.81 3.33
C ALA A 31 -20.73 31.35 1.88
N LEU A 32 -21.82 30.85 1.27
CA LEU A 32 -21.82 30.44 -0.13
C LEU A 32 -21.56 31.63 -1.07
N THR A 33 -22.20 32.76 -0.81
CA THR A 33 -22.06 33.99 -1.61
C THR A 33 -20.62 34.55 -1.60
N ARG A 34 -19.86 34.35 -0.51
CA ARG A 34 -18.44 34.75 -0.47
C ARG A 34 -17.49 33.73 -1.10
N ALA A 35 -17.90 32.47 -1.20
CA ALA A 35 -17.05 31.41 -1.71
C ALA A 35 -17.00 31.38 -3.24
N ILE A 36 -18.12 31.66 -3.92
CA ILE A 36 -18.18 31.64 -5.39
C ILE A 36 -17.22 32.67 -6.02
N PRO A 37 -17.20 33.96 -5.61
CA PRO A 37 -16.26 34.92 -6.18
C PRO A 37 -14.80 34.54 -5.98
N ARG A 38 -14.44 33.90 -4.86
CA ARG A 38 -13.06 33.42 -4.66
C ARG A 38 -12.67 32.32 -5.64
N LEU A 39 -13.61 31.43 -5.96
CA LEU A 39 -13.39 30.41 -6.99
C LEU A 39 -13.29 31.04 -8.38
N GLU A 40 -14.10 32.06 -8.66
CA GLU A 40 -14.04 32.84 -9.90
C GLU A 40 -12.69 33.57 -10.05
N ASP A 41 -12.19 34.19 -8.98
CA ASP A 41 -10.89 34.88 -8.94
C ASP A 41 -9.74 33.92 -9.26
N GLU A 42 -9.77 32.71 -8.71
CA GLU A 42 -8.73 31.70 -8.93
C GLU A 42 -8.79 31.07 -10.33
N LEU A 43 -9.99 30.94 -10.91
CA LEU A 43 -10.19 30.42 -12.27
C LEU A 43 -10.09 31.51 -13.34
N GLY A 44 -9.90 32.77 -12.94
CA GLY A 44 -9.66 33.90 -13.82
C GLY A 44 -10.92 34.42 -14.53
N GLY A 45 -12.11 34.13 -14.02
CA GLY A 45 -13.35 34.63 -14.63
C GLY A 45 -14.64 34.23 -13.93
N PRO A 46 -15.75 34.91 -14.25
CA PRO A 46 -17.05 34.62 -13.66
C PRO A 46 -17.55 33.24 -14.11
N LEU A 47 -18.03 32.44 -13.17
CA LEU A 47 -18.66 31.14 -13.41
C LEU A 47 -20.18 31.26 -13.45
N VAL A 48 -20.74 32.28 -12.79
CA VAL A 48 -22.19 32.54 -12.76
C VAL A 48 -22.53 33.99 -13.09
N TYR A 49 -23.61 34.19 -13.84
CA TYR A 49 -24.27 35.48 -13.96
C TYR A 49 -25.31 35.64 -12.85
N ARG A 50 -25.34 36.82 -12.23
CA ARG A 50 -26.38 37.24 -11.28
C ARG A 50 -27.15 38.41 -11.85
N GLU A 51 -28.37 38.16 -12.32
CA GLU A 51 -29.29 39.20 -12.78
C GLU A 51 -30.53 39.24 -11.90
N ARG A 52 -30.53 40.12 -10.90
CA ARG A 52 -31.62 40.29 -9.92
C ARG A 52 -31.99 38.96 -9.25
N ASN A 53 -33.00 38.28 -9.78
CA ASN A 53 -33.54 37.01 -9.26
C ASN A 53 -33.13 35.79 -10.10
N LEU A 54 -32.37 36.00 -11.18
CA LEU A 54 -31.96 34.95 -12.11
C LEU A 54 -30.47 34.64 -11.88
N THR A 55 -30.18 33.37 -11.60
CA THR A 55 -28.81 32.84 -11.59
C THR A 55 -28.65 31.94 -12.81
N GLN A 56 -27.60 32.18 -13.60
CA GLN A 56 -27.26 31.34 -14.75
C GLN A 56 -25.76 31.06 -14.79
N LEU A 57 -25.36 29.99 -15.46
CA LEU A 57 -23.94 29.70 -15.69
C LEU A 57 -23.40 30.50 -16.88
N THR A 58 -22.19 31.03 -16.72
CA THR A 58 -21.39 31.57 -17.84
C THR A 58 -20.89 30.43 -18.73
N GLU A 59 -20.28 30.77 -19.87
CA GLU A 59 -19.58 29.76 -20.70
C GLU A 59 -18.45 29.09 -19.93
N LEU A 60 -17.65 29.86 -19.19
CA LEU A 60 -16.61 29.33 -18.31
C LEU A 60 -17.20 28.40 -17.24
N GLY A 61 -18.30 28.81 -16.60
CA GLY A 61 -18.99 27.99 -15.60
C GLY A 61 -19.46 26.64 -16.15
N ARG A 62 -19.99 26.62 -17.39
CA ARG A 62 -20.40 25.37 -18.07
C ARG A 62 -19.21 24.51 -18.45
N ALA A 63 -18.14 25.12 -18.95
CA ALA A 63 -16.92 24.41 -19.32
C ALA A 63 -16.21 23.80 -18.10
N MET A 64 -16.19 24.51 -16.97
CA MET A 64 -15.52 24.07 -15.75
C MET A 64 -16.34 23.04 -14.95
N LEU A 65 -17.67 23.06 -15.02
CA LEU A 65 -18.54 22.16 -14.28
C LEU A 65 -18.13 20.67 -14.32
N PRO A 66 -17.91 20.03 -15.49
CA PRO A 66 -17.52 18.62 -15.53
C PRO A 66 -16.18 18.34 -14.83
N HIS A 67 -15.23 19.26 -14.87
CA HIS A 67 -13.95 19.12 -14.16
C HIS A 67 -14.11 19.24 -12.65
N LEU A 68 -14.94 20.19 -12.22
CA LEU A 68 -15.24 20.44 -10.81
C LEU A 68 -16.07 19.30 -10.18
N ASP A 69 -17.00 18.71 -10.93
CA ASP A 69 -17.72 17.49 -10.52
C ASP A 69 -16.75 16.30 -10.37
N ALA A 70 -15.88 16.06 -11.36
CA ALA A 70 -14.90 14.97 -11.30
C ALA A 70 -13.93 15.10 -10.11
N MET A 71 -13.57 16.33 -9.73
CA MET A 71 -12.75 16.58 -8.53
C MET A 71 -13.48 16.16 -7.23
N LEU A 72 -14.78 16.44 -7.13
CA LEU A 72 -15.57 16.02 -5.96
C LEU A 72 -15.72 14.50 -5.92
N GLU A 73 -16.00 13.86 -7.06
CA GLU A 73 -16.08 12.41 -7.15
C GLU A 73 -14.76 11.74 -6.76
N ALA A 74 -13.62 12.27 -7.19
CA ALA A 74 -12.32 11.75 -6.80
C ALA A 74 -12.08 11.86 -5.28
N ALA A 75 -12.48 12.98 -4.67
CA ALA A 75 -12.38 13.17 -3.23
C ALA A 75 -13.30 12.20 -2.44
N ASP A 76 -14.53 12.02 -2.89
CA ASP A 76 -15.50 11.09 -2.28
C ASP A 76 -15.02 9.63 -2.40
N ASN A 77 -14.48 9.25 -3.56
CA ASN A 77 -13.90 7.93 -3.79
C ASN A 77 -12.69 7.66 -2.88
N ALA A 78 -11.82 8.67 -2.69
CA ALA A 78 -10.68 8.55 -1.77
C ALA A 78 -11.15 8.36 -0.31
N ALA A 79 -12.15 9.12 0.12
CA ALA A 79 -12.74 8.97 1.46
C ALA A 79 -13.41 7.59 1.64
N ALA A 80 -14.16 7.13 0.64
CA ALA A 80 -14.82 5.82 0.65
C ALA A 80 -13.80 4.67 0.69
N LEU A 81 -12.70 4.76 -0.08
CA LEU A 81 -11.62 3.78 -0.04
C LEU A 81 -10.94 3.74 1.35
N ALA A 82 -10.67 4.90 1.93
CA ALA A 82 -10.10 4.99 3.27
C ALA A 82 -11.03 4.38 4.33
N GLU A 83 -12.34 4.62 4.22
CA GLU A 83 -13.34 4.04 5.11
C GLU A 83 -13.47 2.53 4.91
N ALA A 84 -13.51 2.04 3.68
CA ALA A 84 -13.53 0.62 3.37
C ALA A 84 -12.29 -0.10 3.94
N ARG A 85 -11.12 0.55 3.87
CA ARG A 85 -9.88 0.05 4.49
C ARG A 85 -9.94 0.07 6.02
N ARG A 86 -10.63 1.03 6.65
CA ARG A 86 -10.88 1.04 8.10
C ARG A 86 -11.84 -0.07 8.53
N GLN A 87 -12.86 -0.36 7.73
CA GLN A 87 -13.90 -1.35 8.06
C GLN A 87 -13.49 -2.79 7.76
N GLN A 88 -12.48 -3.01 6.91
CA GLN A 88 -11.86 -4.30 6.67
C GLN A 88 -10.33 -4.19 6.78
N PRO A 89 -9.77 -4.15 8.00
CA PRO A 89 -8.39 -4.55 8.18
C PRO A 89 -8.38 -6.06 8.00
N VAL A 90 -8.25 -6.54 6.75
CA VAL A 90 -7.66 -7.86 6.57
C VAL A 90 -6.26 -7.68 7.13
N ALA A 91 -6.07 -8.10 8.38
CA ALA A 91 -4.74 -8.12 8.98
C ALA A 91 -3.87 -8.85 7.97
N SER A 92 -2.83 -8.20 7.46
CA SER A 92 -1.96 -8.80 6.47
C SER A 92 -0.56 -8.85 7.04
N LEU A 93 0.10 -10.00 6.91
CA LEU A 93 1.48 -10.20 7.31
C LEU A 93 2.29 -10.60 6.08
N LYS A 94 3.20 -9.74 5.65
CA LYS A 94 4.08 -9.94 4.50
C LYS A 94 5.47 -10.34 5.01
N ILE A 95 5.87 -11.56 4.66
CA ILE A 95 7.11 -12.18 5.14
C ILE A 95 8.05 -12.39 3.96
N GLY A 96 9.22 -11.77 4.03
CA GLY A 96 10.33 -12.02 3.12
C GLY A 96 11.08 -13.31 3.48
N LEU A 97 11.43 -14.11 2.48
CA LEU A 97 12.27 -15.29 2.62
C LEU A 97 13.55 -15.09 1.80
N GLY A 98 14.69 -15.00 2.47
CA GLY A 98 15.99 -14.93 1.80
C GLY A 98 16.26 -16.21 1.03
N HIS A 99 17.03 -16.12 -0.05
CA HIS A 99 17.44 -17.31 -0.81
C HIS A 99 18.03 -18.40 0.11
N GLY A 100 17.60 -19.64 -0.12
CA GLY A 100 17.97 -20.79 0.72
C GLY A 100 17.11 -20.97 1.96
N VAL A 101 16.32 -19.97 2.36
CA VAL A 101 15.36 -20.09 3.47
C VAL A 101 14.03 -20.64 2.96
N GLY A 102 13.80 -21.93 3.18
CA GLY A 102 12.53 -22.57 2.82
C GLY A 102 11.37 -22.10 3.71
N ALA A 103 10.20 -21.85 3.11
CA ALA A 103 8.97 -21.51 3.85
C ALA A 103 8.59 -22.54 4.93
N ALA A 104 9.02 -23.79 4.77
CA ALA A 104 8.83 -24.86 5.75
C ALA A 104 9.40 -24.51 7.13
N ALA A 105 10.48 -23.74 7.21
CA ALA A 105 11.12 -23.34 8.46
C ALA A 105 10.20 -22.54 9.39
N ILE A 106 9.26 -21.77 8.81
CA ILE A 106 8.33 -20.92 9.57
C ILE A 106 6.86 -21.32 9.42
N ALA A 107 6.56 -22.32 8.61
CA ALA A 107 5.19 -22.76 8.36
C ALA A 107 4.44 -23.17 9.65
N GLY A 108 5.14 -23.72 10.65
CA GLY A 108 4.57 -24.04 11.96
C GLY A 108 4.05 -22.79 12.69
N ALA A 109 4.92 -21.80 12.89
CA ALA A 109 4.57 -20.55 13.53
C ALA A 109 3.47 -19.80 12.78
N VAL A 110 3.54 -19.76 11.45
CA VAL A 110 2.52 -19.11 10.61
C VAL A 110 1.15 -19.78 10.80
N ARG A 111 1.09 -21.11 10.90
CA ARG A 111 -0.18 -21.83 11.16
C ARG A 111 -0.77 -21.50 12.53
N GLU A 112 0.07 -21.40 13.57
CA GLU A 112 -0.39 -21.04 14.92
C GLU A 112 -0.97 -19.62 14.95
N VAL A 113 -0.28 -18.67 14.29
CA VAL A 113 -0.76 -17.28 14.19
C VAL A 113 -2.06 -17.20 13.39
N ALA A 114 -2.16 -17.92 12.26
CA ALA A 114 -3.38 -17.95 11.46
C ALA A 114 -4.57 -18.59 12.21
N ALA A 115 -4.33 -19.54 13.12
CA ALA A 115 -5.37 -20.10 13.98
C ALA A 115 -5.88 -19.11 15.03
N LEU A 116 -5.00 -18.24 15.54
CA LEU A 116 -5.37 -17.18 16.50
C LEU A 116 -6.01 -15.96 15.84
N MET A 117 -5.71 -15.73 14.55
CA MET A 117 -6.24 -14.62 13.76
C MET A 117 -6.77 -15.16 12.42
N PRO A 118 -8.04 -15.64 12.37
CA PRO A 118 -8.61 -16.30 11.19
C PRO A 118 -8.67 -15.42 9.94
N ASP A 119 -8.75 -14.10 10.12
CA ASP A 119 -8.79 -13.12 9.04
C ASP A 119 -7.39 -12.64 8.62
N LEU A 120 -6.30 -13.22 9.17
CA LEU A 120 -4.94 -12.88 8.80
C LEU A 120 -4.59 -13.44 7.42
N MET A 121 -4.28 -12.56 6.48
CA MET A 121 -3.69 -12.94 5.19
C MET A 121 -2.17 -12.92 5.26
N VAL A 122 -1.54 -14.08 5.18
CA VAL A 122 -0.08 -14.19 5.13
C VAL A 122 0.39 -14.25 3.69
N ARG A 123 1.37 -13.42 3.33
CA ARG A 123 1.99 -13.39 2.01
C ARG A 123 3.49 -13.62 2.14
N PHE A 124 4.04 -14.40 1.22
CA PHE A 124 5.46 -14.67 1.15
C PHE A 124 6.05 -14.07 -0.11
N GLU A 125 7.27 -13.55 0.01
CA GLU A 125 8.08 -13.09 -1.11
C GLU A 125 9.48 -13.68 -0.94
N GLU A 126 10.00 -14.34 -1.97
CA GLU A 126 11.37 -14.84 -1.99
C GLU A 126 12.24 -13.90 -2.83
N ALA A 127 13.34 -13.42 -2.24
CA ALA A 127 14.29 -12.56 -2.93
C ALA A 127 15.67 -12.56 -2.23
N ALA A 128 16.64 -11.88 -2.84
CA ALA A 128 17.95 -11.65 -2.23
C ALA A 128 17.82 -10.81 -0.95
N ALA A 129 18.67 -11.08 0.05
CA ALA A 129 18.63 -10.38 1.34
C ALA A 129 18.66 -8.85 1.20
N ALA A 130 19.48 -8.31 0.30
CA ALA A 130 19.55 -6.87 0.05
C ALA A 130 18.19 -6.28 -0.42
N MET A 131 17.50 -6.97 -1.33
CA MET A 131 16.17 -6.56 -1.82
C MET A 131 15.12 -6.62 -0.71
N LEU A 132 15.14 -7.68 0.10
CA LEU A 132 14.21 -7.82 1.22
C LEU A 132 14.45 -6.75 2.28
N VAL A 133 15.70 -6.39 2.55
CA VAL A 133 16.08 -5.28 3.43
C VAL A 133 15.53 -3.96 2.89
N GLU A 134 15.70 -3.66 1.59
CA GLU A 134 15.12 -2.47 0.96
C GLU A 134 13.58 -2.44 1.05
N SER A 135 12.93 -3.57 0.81
CA SER A 135 11.48 -3.73 0.94
C SER A 135 10.99 -3.52 2.39
N MET A 136 11.77 -3.94 3.40
CA MET A 136 11.47 -3.65 4.80
C MET A 136 11.70 -2.18 5.16
N LEU A 137 12.72 -1.53 4.60
CA LEU A 137 12.98 -0.10 4.82
C LEU A 137 11.87 0.80 4.26
N SER A 138 11.15 0.33 3.23
CA SER A 138 10.07 1.02 2.51
C SER A 138 8.66 0.58 2.93
N ASP A 139 8.52 -0.14 4.05
CA ASP A 139 7.25 -0.65 4.58
C ASP A 139 6.47 -1.56 3.60
N MET A 140 7.17 -2.14 2.62
CA MET A 140 6.62 -3.10 1.67
C MET A 140 6.59 -4.52 2.24
N LEU A 141 7.47 -4.85 3.18
CA LEU A 141 7.52 -6.09 3.97
C LEU A 141 7.45 -5.80 5.47
N ASP A 142 6.79 -6.69 6.23
CA ASP A 142 6.65 -6.55 7.68
C ASP A 142 7.82 -7.21 8.43
N CYS A 143 8.29 -8.36 7.92
CA CYS A 143 9.47 -9.04 8.44
C CYS A 143 10.16 -9.87 7.35
N ALA A 144 11.40 -10.31 7.61
CA ALA A 144 12.12 -11.21 6.74
C ALA A 144 12.88 -12.27 7.55
N VAL A 145 13.00 -13.48 6.99
CA VAL A 145 13.86 -14.55 7.49
C VAL A 145 15.04 -14.65 6.53
N LEU A 146 16.24 -14.40 7.06
CA LEU A 146 17.46 -14.24 6.28
C LEU A 146 18.58 -15.12 6.83
N PRO A 147 19.56 -15.52 5.99
CA PRO A 147 20.82 -16.10 6.45
C PRO A 147 21.52 -15.20 7.48
N ALA A 148 22.19 -15.81 8.46
CA ALA A 148 22.77 -15.09 9.61
C ALA A 148 23.96 -14.18 9.25
N ASP A 149 24.58 -14.40 8.10
CA ASP A 149 25.73 -13.65 7.58
C ASP A 149 25.35 -12.41 6.75
N CYS A 150 24.06 -12.13 6.61
CA CYS A 150 23.58 -10.95 5.91
C CYS A 150 23.87 -9.66 6.68
N ALA A 151 24.39 -8.64 5.99
CA ALA A 151 24.57 -7.31 6.58
C ALA A 151 23.21 -6.61 6.78
N LEU A 152 22.89 -6.28 8.03
CA LEU A 152 21.63 -5.62 8.40
C LEU A 152 21.87 -4.21 8.96
N PRO A 153 21.07 -3.21 8.55
CA PRO A 153 21.06 -1.90 9.19
C PRO A 153 20.74 -1.96 10.70
N GLU A 154 21.37 -1.09 11.51
CA GLU A 154 21.17 -1.04 12.97
C GLU A 154 19.72 -0.80 13.41
N ARG A 155 18.89 -0.19 12.53
CA ARG A 155 17.47 0.07 12.80
C ARG A 155 16.59 -1.18 12.82
N PHE A 156 17.11 -2.34 12.43
CA PHE A 156 16.35 -3.59 12.46
C PHE A 156 16.62 -4.40 13.72
N ASN A 157 15.53 -4.78 14.39
CA ASN A 157 15.59 -5.85 15.38
C ASN A 157 15.73 -7.19 14.66
N HIS A 158 16.65 -8.02 15.15
CA HIS A 158 16.88 -9.35 14.61
C HIS A 158 17.08 -10.34 15.76
N TRP A 159 16.64 -11.58 15.53
CA TRP A 159 16.76 -12.68 16.49
C TRP A 159 17.14 -13.94 15.75
N LYS A 160 18.02 -14.76 16.35
CA LYS A 160 18.31 -16.10 15.84
C LYS A 160 17.04 -16.95 15.94
N LEU A 161 16.57 -17.48 14.81
CA LEU A 161 15.34 -18.27 14.76
C LEU A 161 15.62 -19.78 14.89
N TYR A 162 16.55 -20.31 14.11
CA TYR A 162 16.98 -21.70 14.14
C TYR A 162 18.40 -21.84 13.57
N ASP A 163 19.01 -23.01 13.77
CA ASP A 163 20.23 -23.41 13.06
C ASP A 163 19.83 -24.29 11.87
N ASP A 164 20.34 -23.96 10.68
CA ASP A 164 20.16 -24.78 9.48
C ASP A 164 21.40 -25.64 9.23
N GLY A 165 21.19 -26.89 8.81
CA GLY A 165 22.24 -27.87 8.60
C GLY A 165 22.42 -28.18 7.12
N ALA A 166 23.66 -28.08 6.63
CA ALA A 166 23.98 -28.57 5.30
C ALA A 166 24.02 -30.11 5.27
N VAL A 167 23.43 -30.71 4.24
CA VAL A 167 23.55 -32.14 3.95
C VAL A 167 24.24 -32.34 2.61
N VAL A 168 25.09 -33.37 2.52
CA VAL A 168 25.71 -33.76 1.25
C VAL A 168 24.87 -34.83 0.60
N VAL A 169 24.38 -34.56 -0.61
CA VAL A 169 23.67 -35.54 -1.43
C VAL A 169 24.65 -36.09 -2.46
N MET A 170 24.78 -37.42 -2.52
CA MET A 170 25.73 -38.09 -3.41
C MET A 170 25.14 -39.39 -3.99
N PRO A 171 25.69 -39.90 -5.11
CA PRO A 171 25.31 -41.21 -5.63
C PRO A 171 25.52 -42.32 -4.58
N PRO A 172 24.70 -43.39 -4.58
CA PRO A 172 24.85 -44.48 -3.61
C PRO A 172 26.21 -45.19 -3.67
N GLN A 173 26.91 -45.10 -4.81
CA GLN A 173 28.24 -45.69 -5.01
C GLN A 173 29.39 -44.74 -4.67
N HIS A 174 29.10 -43.54 -4.18
CA HIS A 174 30.13 -42.56 -3.83
C HIS A 174 31.02 -43.08 -2.68
N ARG A 175 32.31 -42.75 -2.70
CA ARG A 175 33.30 -43.20 -1.70
C ARG A 175 32.85 -42.89 -0.26
N LEU A 176 32.20 -41.75 -0.06
CA LEU A 176 31.72 -41.27 1.24
C LEU A 176 30.30 -41.74 1.59
N ALA A 177 29.63 -42.54 0.75
CA ALA A 177 28.21 -42.87 0.92
C ALA A 177 27.91 -43.65 2.22
N ASN A 178 28.88 -44.37 2.76
CA ASN A 178 28.75 -45.15 3.99
C ASN A 178 29.37 -44.44 5.22
N ALA A 179 29.81 -43.19 5.09
CA ALA A 179 30.36 -42.44 6.21
C ALA A 179 29.24 -41.99 7.16
N GLU A 180 29.43 -42.19 8.47
CA GLU A 180 28.47 -41.72 9.49
C GLU A 180 28.44 -40.20 9.64
N SER A 181 29.56 -39.54 9.31
CA SER A 181 29.67 -38.08 9.25
C SER A 181 30.70 -37.69 8.19
N ILE A 182 30.51 -36.52 7.58
CA ILE A 182 31.37 -35.98 6.53
C ILE A 182 31.79 -34.58 6.96
N THR A 183 33.10 -34.34 7.03
CA THR A 183 33.67 -33.02 7.26
C THR A 183 33.97 -32.32 5.95
N ALA A 184 34.23 -31.01 6.00
CA ALA A 184 34.63 -30.25 4.81
C ALA A 184 35.89 -30.83 4.16
N SER A 185 36.88 -31.27 4.95
CA SER A 185 38.11 -31.88 4.44
C SER A 185 37.89 -33.23 3.75
N ASP A 186 36.85 -33.97 4.10
CA ASP A 186 36.56 -35.27 3.46
C ASP A 186 36.11 -35.11 2.00
N LEU A 187 35.60 -33.92 1.66
CA LEU A 187 35.17 -33.50 0.33
C LEU A 187 36.31 -32.94 -0.53
N ASP A 188 37.53 -32.85 0.02
CA ASP A 188 38.68 -32.33 -0.73
C ASP A 188 38.95 -33.18 -1.98
N GLY A 189 38.94 -32.52 -3.14
CA GLY A 189 39.15 -33.16 -4.44
C GLY A 189 37.89 -33.77 -5.08
N GLU A 190 36.74 -33.73 -4.42
CA GLU A 190 35.46 -34.13 -5.01
C GLU A 190 34.89 -32.99 -5.90
N VAL A 191 34.14 -33.35 -6.94
CA VAL A 191 33.43 -32.36 -7.77
C VAL A 191 32.11 -32.01 -7.10
N LEU A 192 32.03 -30.80 -6.54
CA LEU A 192 30.81 -30.29 -5.90
C LEU A 192 29.90 -29.65 -6.94
N LEU A 193 28.67 -30.17 -7.03
CA LEU A 193 27.60 -29.53 -7.80
C LEU A 193 26.91 -28.50 -6.92
N HIS A 194 27.27 -27.23 -7.08
CA HIS A 194 26.48 -26.14 -6.53
C HIS A 194 25.30 -25.86 -7.46
N GLY A 195 24.07 -25.94 -6.95
CA GLY A 195 22.93 -25.44 -7.70
C GLY A 195 23.10 -23.94 -7.87
N GLU A 196 23.33 -23.47 -9.10
CA GLU A 196 23.09 -22.06 -9.40
C GLU A 196 21.60 -21.81 -9.18
N ARG A 197 21.29 -20.94 -8.22
CA ARG A 197 19.99 -20.32 -8.07
C ARG A 197 20.19 -18.82 -8.02
#